data_AF-A0A7S0G4D1-F1
#
_entry.id   AF-A0A7S0G4D1-F1
#
_cell.length_a   1.000
_cell.length_b   1.000
_cell.length_c   1.000
_cell.angle_alpha   90.00
_cell.angle_beta   90.00
_cell.angle_gamma   90.00
#
_symmetry.space_group_name_H-M   'P 1'
#
loop_
_entity.id
_entity.type
_entity.pdbx_description
1 polymer ?
#
loop_
_entity_poly.entity_id
_entity_poly.type
_entity_poly.pdbx_seq_one_letter_code
_entity_poly.pdbx_strand_id
1 'polypeptide(L)'
;PDVMEETSIIGLRVQRMPSDNSEFSDPAEYPYATVATLSSHDTTTFRGWWEEELDPNQKERYVKNILKLNKSAPQSCEPWLAEAALISHIECPSIWSIFPIQDVLAMDGKLRRKNASEERINRPENPRHYWRFRLHLDTETIVESDRFMRRCLDMNQKAMRGVAY
;
A
#
# COMPACT_ATOMS: atom_id res chain seq x y z
N PRO A 1 19.34 12.00 3.01
CA PRO A 1 20.70 11.86 3.57
C PRO A 1 21.74 12.21 2.51
N ASP A 2 22.72 13.02 2.89
CA ASP A 2 23.65 13.70 1.97
C ASP A 2 24.29 12.73 0.96
N VAL A 3 24.78 11.58 1.43
CA VAL A 3 25.41 10.55 0.56
C VAL A 3 24.44 9.99 -0.48
N MET A 4 23.17 9.75 -0.13
CA MET A 4 22.18 9.22 -1.08
C MET A 4 21.85 10.24 -2.18
N GLU A 5 21.78 11.51 -1.80
CA GLU A 5 21.51 12.61 -2.74
C GLU A 5 22.71 12.82 -3.67
N GLU A 6 23.94 12.84 -3.13
CA GLU A 6 25.18 12.95 -3.91
C GLU A 6 25.37 11.81 -4.92
N THR A 7 24.90 10.61 -4.58
CA THR A 7 25.05 9.41 -5.42
C THR A 7 23.81 9.06 -6.24
N SER A 8 22.76 9.89 -6.18
CA SER A 8 21.47 9.63 -6.86
C SER A 8 20.86 8.26 -6.52
N ILE A 9 21.08 7.78 -5.30
CA ILE A 9 20.47 6.54 -4.81
C ILE A 9 19.04 6.85 -4.38
N ILE A 10 18.09 6.16 -5.02
CA ILE A 10 16.66 6.30 -4.75
C ILE A 10 16.34 5.77 -3.34
N GLY A 11 15.65 6.59 -2.54
CA GLY A 11 15.21 6.20 -1.20
C GLY A 11 13.93 5.35 -1.22
N LEU A 12 13.69 4.57 -0.17
CA LEU A 12 12.41 3.88 0.04
C LEU A 12 11.53 4.69 1.00
N ARG A 13 10.23 4.78 0.70
CA ARG A 13 9.20 5.37 1.57
C ARG A 13 8.12 4.33 1.83
N VAL A 14 8.17 3.72 3.01
CA VAL A 14 7.10 2.88 3.54
C VAL A 14 6.30 3.75 4.49
N GLN A 15 5.00 3.95 4.20
CA GLN A 15 4.20 4.98 4.89
C GLN A 15 4.22 4.89 6.42
N ARG A 16 4.18 3.68 6.96
CA ARG A 16 4.19 3.40 8.40
C ARG A 16 5.59 3.43 9.04
N MET A 17 6.63 3.75 8.28
CA MET A 17 8.01 3.88 8.74
C MET A 17 8.54 5.28 8.38
N PRO A 18 7.98 6.33 9.02
CA PRO A 18 8.43 7.69 8.80
C PRO A 18 9.90 7.88 9.20
N SER A 19 10.59 8.75 8.46
CA SER A 19 11.97 9.16 8.77
C SER A 19 12.05 10.29 9.78
N ASP A 20 10.91 10.79 10.26
CA ASP A 20 10.77 11.85 11.24
C ASP A 20 9.94 11.35 12.45
N ASN A 21 9.54 12.27 13.34
CA ASN A 21 8.72 11.96 14.51
C ASN A 21 7.22 11.86 14.20
N SER A 22 6.82 11.85 12.92
CA SER A 22 5.43 11.71 12.54
C SER A 22 4.94 10.30 12.85
N GLU A 23 3.63 10.15 13.07
CA GLU A 23 3.03 8.83 13.29
C GLU A 23 2.94 8.03 11.98
N PHE A 24 2.59 8.71 10.90
CA PHE A 24 2.57 8.18 9.54
C PHE A 24 3.24 9.18 8.62
N SER A 25 3.93 8.69 7.60
CA SER A 25 4.42 9.56 6.55
C SER A 25 3.25 10.03 5.67
N ASP A 26 3.26 11.30 5.25
CA ASP A 26 2.31 11.81 4.25
C ASP A 26 2.89 11.55 2.84
N PRO A 27 2.27 10.69 2.00
CA PRO A 27 2.72 10.48 0.64
C PRO A 27 2.83 11.77 -0.18
N ALA A 28 1.99 12.78 0.09
CA ALA A 28 2.06 14.05 -0.62
C ALA A 28 3.41 14.78 -0.44
N GLU A 29 4.13 14.48 0.63
CA GLU A 29 5.41 15.11 1.00
C GLU A 29 6.63 14.24 0.60
N TYR A 30 6.42 13.13 -0.12
CA TYR A 30 7.54 12.28 -0.55
C TYR A 30 8.44 12.99 -1.57
N PRO A 31 9.77 13.00 -1.37
CA PRO A 31 10.70 13.53 -2.37
C PRO A 31 10.66 12.73 -3.67
N TYR A 32 10.90 13.40 -4.81
CA TYR A 32 10.88 12.77 -6.14
C TYR A 32 11.80 11.54 -6.25
N ALA A 33 13.04 11.61 -5.75
CA ALA A 33 14.01 10.51 -5.80
C ALA A 33 13.73 9.39 -4.77
N THR A 34 12.49 8.90 -4.73
CA THR A 34 12.06 7.82 -3.85
C THR A 34 11.15 6.82 -4.53
N VAL A 35 11.06 5.61 -3.96
CA VAL A 35 10.03 4.62 -4.23
C VAL A 35 9.00 4.66 -3.11
N ALA A 36 7.73 4.93 -3.44
CA ALA A 36 6.62 4.85 -2.52
C ALA A 36 6.04 3.43 -2.46
N THR A 37 5.73 2.94 -1.26
CA THR A 37 4.97 1.69 -1.07
C THR A 37 4.11 1.74 0.20
N LEU A 38 3.01 1.00 0.18
CA LEU A 38 2.17 0.74 1.36
C LEU A 38 2.80 -0.30 2.30
N SER A 39 3.43 -1.32 1.74
CA SER A 39 4.01 -2.44 2.48
C SER A 39 5.18 -3.09 1.73
N SER A 40 5.89 -3.97 2.41
CA SER A 40 6.94 -4.80 1.81
C SER A 40 6.72 -6.26 2.19
N HIS A 41 7.57 -7.13 1.66
CA HIS A 41 7.56 -8.55 2.04
C HIS A 41 7.85 -8.76 3.55
N ASP A 42 8.56 -7.84 4.19
CA ASP A 42 8.91 -7.91 5.62
C ASP A 42 7.89 -7.25 6.55
N THR A 43 6.89 -6.56 6.03
CA THR A 43 5.82 -5.95 6.84
C THR A 43 4.52 -6.74 6.73
N THR A 44 3.54 -6.45 7.58
CA THR A 44 2.14 -6.81 7.28
C THR A 44 1.69 -6.12 5.99
N THR A 45 0.72 -6.69 5.28
CA THR A 45 0.02 -5.98 4.18
C THR A 45 -0.67 -4.73 4.72
N PHE A 46 -1.10 -3.82 3.86
CA PHE A 46 -1.87 -2.64 4.30
C PHE A 46 -3.12 -3.05 5.10
N ARG A 47 -3.83 -4.10 4.64
CA ARG A 47 -4.97 -4.65 5.37
C ARG A 47 -4.57 -5.22 6.73
N GLY A 48 -3.50 -6.04 6.77
CA GLY A 48 -3.01 -6.63 8.01
C GLY A 48 -2.59 -5.56 9.02
N TRP A 49 -1.90 -4.53 8.56
CA TRP A 49 -1.54 -3.37 9.38
C TRP A 49 -2.76 -2.66 9.96
N TRP A 50 -3.73 -2.34 9.10
CA TRP A 50 -4.95 -1.69 9.52
C TRP A 50 -5.73 -2.53 10.55
N GLU A 51 -5.89 -3.83 10.29
CA GLU A 51 -6.75 -4.69 11.11
C GLU A 51 -6.07 -5.16 12.40
N GLU A 52 -4.75 -5.37 12.40
CA GLU A 52 -4.01 -6.02 13.49
C GLU A 52 -3.15 -5.06 14.32
N GLU A 53 -2.65 -3.96 13.73
CA GLU A 53 -1.63 -3.11 14.38
C GLU A 53 -2.16 -1.75 14.82
N LEU A 54 -3.08 -1.14 14.07
CA LEU A 54 -3.61 0.17 14.43
C LEU A 54 -4.72 0.11 15.48
N ASP A 55 -4.60 0.93 16.51
CA ASP A 55 -5.69 1.18 17.45
C ASP A 55 -6.80 2.06 16.84
N PRO A 56 -8.02 2.11 17.43
CA PRO A 56 -9.12 2.91 16.89
C PRO A 56 -8.81 4.41 16.73
N ASN A 57 -8.02 5.01 17.62
CA ASN A 57 -7.68 6.43 17.53
C ASN A 57 -6.67 6.69 16.41
N GLN A 58 -5.72 5.77 16.20
CA GLN A 58 -4.79 5.80 15.08
C GLN A 58 -5.50 5.69 13.74
N LYS A 59 -6.49 4.79 13.64
CA LYS A 59 -7.34 4.64 12.46
C LYS A 59 -8.06 5.95 12.11
N GLU A 60 -8.67 6.61 13.09
CA GLU A 60 -9.34 7.90 12.90
C GLU A 60 -8.36 8.99 12.42
N ARG A 61 -7.17 9.08 13.05
CA ARG A 61 -6.13 10.02 12.62
C ARG A 61 -5.64 9.73 11.21
N TYR A 62 -5.46 8.47 10.83
CA TYR A 62 -5.05 8.10 9.49
C TYR A 62 -6.07 8.54 8.44
N VAL A 63 -7.36 8.21 8.63
CA VAL A 63 -8.42 8.57 7.68
C VAL A 63 -8.58 10.09 7.58
N LYS A 64 -8.52 10.80 8.70
CA LYS A 64 -8.70 12.25 8.75
C LYS A 64 -7.49 13.02 8.23
N ASN A 65 -6.29 12.66 8.66
CA ASN A 65 -5.09 13.50 8.45
C ASN A 65 -4.30 13.06 7.22
N ILE A 66 -4.22 11.76 6.96
CA ILE A 66 -3.45 11.21 5.84
C ILE A 66 -4.32 11.11 4.60
N LEU A 67 -5.47 10.42 4.68
CA LEU A 67 -6.37 10.29 3.54
C LEU A 67 -7.24 11.54 3.31
N LYS A 68 -7.31 12.46 4.29
CA LYS A 68 -8.08 13.70 4.23
C LYS A 68 -9.56 13.46 3.90
N LEU A 69 -10.11 12.36 4.41
CA LEU A 69 -11.50 11.95 4.17
C LEU A 69 -12.39 12.36 5.34
N ASN A 70 -13.58 12.89 5.02
CA ASN A 70 -14.63 13.15 6.00
C ASN A 70 -15.48 11.88 6.23
N LYS A 71 -14.85 10.82 6.76
CA LYS A 71 -15.47 9.53 7.08
C LYS A 71 -14.90 9.03 8.41
N SER A 72 -15.72 8.32 9.19
CA SER A 72 -15.23 7.57 10.35
C SER A 72 -14.37 6.41 9.90
N ALA A 73 -13.38 6.05 10.72
CA ALA A 73 -12.46 4.98 10.38
C ALA A 73 -13.09 3.61 10.68
N PRO A 74 -13.16 2.70 9.69
CA PRO A 74 -13.75 1.39 9.90
C PRO A 74 -12.83 0.48 10.73
N GLN A 75 -13.41 -0.46 11.48
CA GLN A 75 -12.61 -1.44 12.24
C GLN A 75 -11.83 -2.38 11.31
N SER A 76 -12.48 -2.88 10.25
CA SER A 76 -11.86 -3.71 9.22
C SER A 76 -11.39 -2.85 8.03
N CYS A 77 -10.43 -3.36 7.25
CA CYS A 77 -9.96 -2.65 6.07
C CYS A 77 -10.96 -2.84 4.92
N GLU A 78 -11.89 -1.90 4.76
CA GLU A 78 -12.84 -1.91 3.66
C GLU A 78 -12.16 -1.65 2.31
N PRO A 79 -12.71 -2.15 1.18
CA PRO A 79 -12.08 -2.00 -0.13
C PRO A 79 -11.79 -0.53 -0.50
N TRP A 80 -12.70 0.39 -0.18
CA TRP A 80 -12.50 1.82 -0.47
C TRP A 80 -11.32 2.42 0.31
N LEU A 81 -11.00 1.87 1.50
CA LEU A 81 -9.92 2.37 2.32
C LEU A 81 -8.57 1.97 1.72
N ALA A 82 -8.45 0.72 1.29
CA ALA A 82 -7.30 0.24 0.54
C ALA A 82 -7.13 0.99 -0.79
N GLU A 83 -8.24 1.24 -1.50
CA GLU A 83 -8.25 2.04 -2.73
C GLU A 83 -7.74 3.48 -2.48
N ALA A 84 -8.25 4.15 -1.45
CA ALA A 84 -7.82 5.51 -1.10
C ALA A 84 -6.35 5.57 -0.71
N ALA A 85 -5.85 4.57 0.04
CA ALA A 85 -4.45 4.47 0.38
C ALA A 85 -3.57 4.26 -0.87
N LEU A 86 -3.96 3.37 -1.78
CA LEU A 86 -3.27 3.18 -3.07
C LEU A 86 -3.24 4.48 -3.88
N ILE A 87 -4.39 5.15 -4.05
CA ILE A 87 -4.48 6.40 -4.81
C ILE A 87 -3.51 7.44 -4.24
N SER A 88 -3.47 7.62 -2.91
CA SER A 88 -2.53 8.57 -2.29
C SER A 88 -1.06 8.29 -2.61
N HIS A 89 -0.69 7.01 -2.82
CA HIS A 89 0.68 6.62 -3.18
C HIS A 89 0.92 6.67 -4.69
N ILE A 90 -0.09 6.42 -5.53
CA ILE A 90 0.05 6.53 -6.98
C ILE A 90 0.19 8.02 -7.36
N GLU A 91 -0.54 8.90 -6.68
CA GLU A 91 -0.54 10.36 -6.89
C GLU A 91 0.63 11.09 -6.21
N CYS A 92 1.44 10.41 -5.40
CA CYS A 92 2.54 11.05 -4.68
C CYS A 92 3.67 11.56 -5.62
N PRO A 93 4.59 12.43 -5.16
CA PRO A 93 5.66 12.92 -6.03
C PRO A 93 6.80 11.92 -6.30
N SER A 94 6.87 10.78 -5.59
CA SER A 94 7.90 9.75 -5.78
C SER A 94 8.00 9.32 -7.25
N ILE A 95 9.21 9.07 -7.74
CA ILE A 95 9.44 8.64 -9.13
C ILE A 95 8.72 7.32 -9.43
N TRP A 96 8.70 6.40 -8.46
CA TRP A 96 8.02 5.11 -8.57
C TRP A 96 7.10 4.86 -7.38
N SER A 97 6.00 4.16 -7.66
CA SER A 97 5.13 3.57 -6.66
C SER A 97 5.05 2.08 -6.94
N ILE A 98 5.57 1.26 -6.02
CA ILE A 98 5.68 -0.19 -6.16
C ILE A 98 4.93 -0.82 -5.01
N PHE A 99 4.00 -1.72 -5.31
CA PHE A 99 3.14 -2.32 -4.29
C PHE A 99 3.21 -3.85 -4.35
N PRO A 100 3.19 -4.54 -3.20
CA PRO A 100 2.86 -5.95 -3.17
C PRO A 100 1.45 -6.17 -3.76
N ILE A 101 1.28 -7.22 -4.57
CA ILE A 101 0.01 -7.49 -5.25
C ILE A 101 -1.16 -7.63 -4.26
N GLN A 102 -0.90 -8.07 -3.02
CA GLN A 102 -1.91 -8.15 -1.96
C GLN A 102 -2.54 -6.80 -1.66
N ASP A 103 -1.74 -5.72 -1.62
CA ASP A 103 -2.24 -4.37 -1.36
C ASP A 103 -3.06 -3.84 -2.54
N VAL A 104 -2.67 -4.19 -3.77
CA VAL A 104 -3.43 -3.82 -4.97
C VAL A 104 -4.76 -4.56 -5.01
N LEU A 105 -4.79 -5.87 -4.75
CA LEU A 105 -6.02 -6.66 -4.73
C LEU A 105 -6.96 -6.25 -3.58
N ALA A 106 -6.44 -5.65 -2.50
CA ALA A 106 -7.23 -5.23 -1.35
C ALA A 106 -8.36 -4.25 -1.68
N MET A 107 -8.24 -3.49 -2.78
CA MET A 107 -9.28 -2.57 -3.26
C MET A 107 -10.48 -3.24 -3.92
N ASP A 108 -10.41 -4.55 -4.20
CA ASP A 108 -11.54 -5.34 -4.69
C ASP A 108 -11.89 -6.44 -3.69
N GLY A 109 -13.08 -6.32 -3.09
CA GLY A 109 -13.59 -7.28 -2.11
C GLY A 109 -13.75 -8.70 -2.64
N LYS A 110 -13.82 -8.90 -3.97
CA LYS A 110 -13.95 -10.22 -4.60
C LYS A 110 -12.61 -10.89 -4.90
N LEU A 111 -11.54 -10.11 -5.03
CA LEU A 111 -10.21 -10.61 -5.42
C LEU A 111 -9.23 -10.74 -4.24
N ARG A 112 -9.61 -10.24 -3.07
CA ARG A 112 -8.80 -10.34 -1.85
C ARG A 112 -9.19 -11.55 -1.00
N ARG A 113 -8.28 -11.98 -0.12
CA ARG A 113 -8.59 -13.03 0.86
C ARG A 113 -9.68 -12.56 1.83
N LYS A 114 -10.41 -13.50 2.41
CA LYS A 114 -11.37 -13.18 3.48
C LYS A 114 -10.65 -12.59 4.70
N ASN A 115 -9.57 -13.25 5.14
CA ASN A 115 -8.78 -12.85 6.31
C ASN A 115 -7.50 -12.13 5.87
N ALA A 116 -7.24 -10.93 6.39
CA ALA A 116 -6.03 -10.16 6.06
C ALA A 116 -4.75 -10.86 6.51
N SER A 117 -4.80 -11.58 7.64
CA SER A 117 -3.65 -12.31 8.19
C SER A 117 -3.11 -13.42 7.27
N GLU A 118 -3.92 -13.93 6.33
CA GLU A 118 -3.52 -14.92 5.32
C GLU A 118 -2.71 -14.32 4.16
N GLU A 119 -2.66 -12.99 4.07
CA GLU A 119 -2.02 -12.27 2.96
C GLU A 119 -0.52 -11.98 3.23
N ARG A 120 -0.09 -12.12 4.49
CA ARG A 120 1.29 -11.82 4.94
C ARG A 120 2.27 -12.89 4.44
N ILE A 121 3.31 -12.45 3.75
CA ILE A 121 4.34 -13.33 3.18
C ILE A 121 5.45 -13.70 4.17
N ASN A 122 5.90 -12.75 5.00
CA ASN A 122 6.96 -12.96 6.00
C ASN A 122 6.58 -12.50 7.40
N ARG A 123 7.21 -13.12 8.41
CA ARG A 123 7.31 -12.62 9.77
C ARG A 123 8.80 -12.50 10.15
N PRO A 124 9.44 -11.33 9.95
CA PRO A 124 10.86 -11.15 10.23
C PRO A 124 11.25 -11.49 11.67
N GLU A 125 10.32 -11.32 12.61
CA GLU A 125 10.48 -11.70 14.02
C GLU A 125 10.66 -13.21 14.24
N ASN A 126 10.30 -14.05 13.26
CA ASN A 126 10.41 -15.49 13.32
C ASN A 126 11.54 -15.98 12.38
N PRO A 127 12.75 -16.28 12.89
CA PRO A 127 13.87 -16.73 12.07
C PRO A 127 13.66 -18.11 11.42
N ARG A 128 12.64 -18.86 11.87
CA ARG A 128 12.25 -20.16 11.30
C ARG A 128 11.03 -20.04 10.38
N HIS A 129 10.64 -18.82 10.02
CA HIS A 129 9.50 -18.60 9.13
C HIS A 129 9.75 -19.25 7.77
N TYR A 130 8.72 -19.93 7.27
CA TYR A 130 8.79 -20.63 5.99
C TYR A 130 8.06 -19.84 4.91
N TRP A 131 8.79 -19.44 3.87
CA TRP A 131 8.34 -18.60 2.76
C TRP A 131 7.43 -19.34 1.77
N ARG A 132 6.21 -19.66 2.22
CA ARG A 132 5.26 -20.49 1.47
C ARG A 132 4.00 -19.76 1.02
N PHE A 133 3.97 -18.43 1.09
CA PHE A 133 2.84 -17.68 0.55
C PHE A 133 2.68 -17.98 -0.94
N ARG A 134 1.43 -18.22 -1.33
CA ARG A 134 0.99 -18.38 -2.71
C ARG A 134 -0.25 -17.54 -2.87
N LEU A 135 -0.31 -16.81 -3.98
CA LEU A 135 -1.54 -16.11 -4.35
C LEU A 135 -2.66 -17.15 -4.51
N HIS A 136 -3.85 -16.80 -4.05
CA HIS A 136 -5.02 -17.68 -4.10
C HIS A 136 -5.77 -17.62 -5.43
N LEU A 137 -5.31 -16.74 -6.31
CA LEU A 137 -5.84 -16.51 -7.63
C LEU A 137 -4.76 -16.84 -8.64
N ASP A 138 -5.19 -17.38 -9.76
CA ASP A 138 -4.37 -17.46 -10.95
C ASP A 138 -4.25 -16.06 -11.55
N THR A 139 -3.12 -15.79 -12.23
CA THR A 139 -2.88 -14.51 -12.89
C THR A 139 -3.93 -14.19 -13.94
N GLU A 140 -4.42 -15.21 -14.63
CA GLU A 140 -5.47 -15.18 -15.63
C GLU A 140 -6.77 -14.67 -15.02
N THR A 141 -7.14 -15.14 -13.83
CA THR A 141 -8.35 -14.67 -13.12
C THR A 141 -8.29 -13.18 -12.82
N ILE A 142 -7.10 -12.66 -12.51
CA ILE A 142 -6.91 -11.22 -12.22
C ILE A 142 -7.02 -10.40 -13.51
N VAL A 143 -6.35 -10.83 -14.58
CA VAL A 143 -6.33 -10.13 -15.88
C VAL A 143 -7.71 -10.15 -16.54
N GLU A 144 -8.48 -11.23 -16.39
CA GLU A 144 -9.85 -11.36 -16.90
C GLU A 144 -10.88 -10.54 -16.09
N SER A 145 -10.48 -9.98 -14.93
CA SER A 145 -11.34 -9.06 -14.17
C SER A 145 -11.36 -7.67 -14.79
N ASP A 146 -12.16 -7.49 -15.85
CA ASP A 146 -12.31 -6.24 -16.60
C ASP A 146 -12.49 -5.01 -15.70
N ARG A 147 -13.35 -5.13 -14.67
CA ARG A 147 -13.62 -4.03 -13.75
C ARG A 147 -12.38 -3.64 -12.96
N PHE A 148 -11.62 -4.61 -12.47
CA PHE A 148 -10.41 -4.39 -11.69
C PHE A 148 -9.31 -3.81 -12.57
N MET A 149 -9.09 -4.40 -13.75
CA MET A 149 -8.06 -3.94 -14.69
C MET A 149 -8.35 -2.51 -15.18
N ARG A 150 -9.60 -2.17 -15.51
CA ARG A 150 -9.99 -0.79 -15.84
C ARG A 150 -9.74 0.17 -14.68
N ARG A 151 -10.04 -0.24 -13.45
CA ARG A 151 -9.76 0.58 -12.27
C ARG A 151 -8.26 0.85 -12.10
N CYS A 152 -7.40 -0.17 -12.25
CA CYS A 152 -5.95 -0.01 -12.24
C CYS A 152 -5.47 0.97 -13.32
N LEU A 153 -5.98 0.82 -14.54
CA LEU A 153 -5.66 1.70 -15.66
C LEU A 153 -6.07 3.15 -15.38
N ASP A 154 -7.31 3.35 -14.90
CA ASP A 154 -7.84 4.68 -14.59
C ASP A 154 -7.01 5.39 -13.52
N MET A 155 -6.58 4.67 -12.47
CA MET A 155 -5.72 5.25 -11.43
C MET A 155 -4.37 5.69 -12.00
N ASN A 156 -3.72 4.84 -12.81
CA ASN A 156 -2.44 5.20 -13.43
C ASN A 156 -2.57 6.40 -14.38
N GLN A 157 -3.62 6.45 -15.20
CA GLN A 157 -3.85 7.55 -16.13
C GLN A 157 -4.14 8.86 -15.40
N LYS A 158 -5.02 8.85 -14.38
CA LYS A 158 -5.36 10.03 -13.59
C LYS A 158 -4.14 10.59 -12.85
N ALA A 159 -3.29 9.72 -12.33
CA ALA A 159 -2.06 10.09 -11.66
C ALA A 159 -0.88 10.40 -12.63
N MET A 160 -1.13 10.42 -13.94
CA MET A 160 -0.11 10.67 -14.98
C MET A 160 1.10 9.73 -14.90
N ARG A 161 0.88 8.47 -14.49
CA ARG A 161 1.90 7.40 -14.40
C ARG A 161 2.08 6.61 -15.71
N GLY A 162 1.51 7.11 -16.80
CA GLY A 162 1.55 6.49 -18.12
C GLY A 162 0.40 5.54 -18.38
N VAL A 163 0.32 5.07 -19.63
CA VAL A 163 -0.57 3.99 -20.07
C VAL A 163 0.15 2.65 -19.90
N ALA A 164 -0.57 1.62 -19.43
CA ALA A 164 -0.06 0.26 -19.44
C ALA A 164 0.28 -0.13 -20.89
N TYR A 165 1.49 -0.62 -21.12
CA TYR A 165 2.02 -1.02 -22.42
C TYR A 165 1.44 -2.36 -22.88
#